data_AF-A0A5D6UWH9-F1
#
_entry.id   AF-A0A5D6UWH9-F1
#
_cell.length_a   1.000
_cell.length_b   1.000
_cell.length_c   1.000
_cell.angle_alpha   90.00
_cell.angle_beta   90.00
_cell.angle_gamma   90.00
#
_symmetry.space_group_name_H-M   'P 1'
#
loop_
_entity.id
_entity.type
_entity.pdbx_description
1 polymer ?
#
loop_
_entity_poly.entity_id
_entity_poly.type
_entity_poly.pdbx_seq_one_letter_code
_entity_poly.pdbx_strand_id
1 'polypeptide(L)'
;MASIFSRIVAGELPAYKVAEDEHHLAFLDITPLVEGHTLVIPKREVDYIFDLPAAELAALHLFAQRVAKGVGAAVPCKRVGVAVIGLEVPHAHIHLIPMKHVSDMNFANPKIKVAEARMQELAAAIAGQVPAAAGEAASAHSSAKGERETTETPAADATGSATTDASLTQLRQLTQGLQFISESEAPLEAVSYAAPAGKLTDATLAQLAGLPAETRVEKQELTYFLRNHTADDGVLGDAALANRFKALQMYLKQELEDVQVYRLGSGPQVQVLVLGKTESGQLAGFKTVLTET
;
A
#
# COMPACT_ATOMS: atom_id res chain seq x y z
N MET A 1 -14.20 3.66 -30.94
CA MET A 1 -15.42 2.95 -30.49
C MET A 1 -15.70 3.51 -29.12
N ALA A 2 -16.92 3.99 -28.84
CA ALA A 2 -17.21 4.67 -27.57
C ALA A 2 -16.96 3.74 -26.38
N SER A 3 -16.16 4.17 -25.41
CA SER A 3 -15.89 3.40 -24.20
C SER A 3 -17.15 3.17 -23.36
N ILE A 4 -17.12 2.19 -22.45
CA ILE A 4 -18.23 1.94 -21.51
C ILE A 4 -18.56 3.18 -20.68
N PHE A 5 -17.56 4.01 -20.35
CA PHE A 5 -17.74 5.25 -19.62
C PHE A 5 -18.45 6.32 -20.45
N SER A 6 -18.17 6.41 -21.77
CA SER A 6 -18.91 7.31 -22.66
C SER A 6 -20.41 7.00 -22.68
N ARG A 7 -20.77 5.71 -22.59
CA ARG A 7 -22.18 5.28 -22.49
C ARG A 7 -22.82 5.60 -21.14
N ILE A 8 -22.05 5.54 -20.05
CA ILE A 8 -22.50 6.01 -18.72
C ILE A 8 -22.73 7.53 -18.75
N VAL A 9 -21.81 8.30 -19.35
CA VAL A 9 -21.92 9.76 -19.50
C VAL A 9 -23.16 10.13 -20.32
N ALA A 10 -23.45 9.39 -21.39
CA ALA A 10 -24.64 9.57 -22.22
C ALA A 10 -25.96 9.13 -21.54
N GLY A 11 -25.89 8.50 -20.35
CA GLY A 11 -27.06 7.98 -19.64
C GLY A 11 -27.63 6.69 -20.23
N GLU A 12 -26.92 6.03 -21.14
CA GLU A 12 -27.32 4.74 -21.72
C GLU A 12 -27.12 3.57 -20.75
N LEU A 13 -26.15 3.69 -19.84
CA LEU A 13 -25.85 2.71 -18.80
C LEU A 13 -26.03 3.33 -17.41
N PRO A 14 -26.60 2.59 -16.45
CA PRO A 14 -26.72 3.08 -15.08
C PRO A 14 -25.35 3.15 -14.41
N ALA A 15 -25.21 4.06 -13.45
CA ALA A 15 -24.04 4.16 -12.59
C ALA A 15 -24.44 4.69 -11.21
N TYR A 16 -23.70 4.27 -10.19
CA TYR A 16 -23.83 4.79 -8.83
C TYR A 16 -23.08 6.13 -8.73
N LYS A 17 -23.68 7.18 -9.28
CA LYS A 17 -23.09 8.52 -9.33
C LYS A 17 -22.91 9.10 -7.93
N VAL A 18 -21.75 9.71 -7.68
CA VAL A 18 -21.43 10.37 -6.40
C VAL A 18 -21.16 11.86 -6.55
N ALA A 19 -20.71 12.30 -7.72
CA ALA A 19 -20.56 13.71 -8.05
C ALA A 19 -20.59 13.90 -9.57
N GLU A 20 -21.09 15.04 -10.02
CA GLU A 20 -21.13 15.41 -11.43
C GLU A 20 -21.02 16.92 -11.55
N ASP A 21 -20.22 17.40 -12.51
CA ASP A 21 -20.21 18.80 -12.93
C ASP A 21 -20.34 18.89 -14.46
N GLU A 22 -20.10 20.06 -15.05
CA GLU A 22 -20.20 20.27 -16.50
C GLU A 22 -19.26 19.36 -17.30
N HIS A 23 -18.06 19.08 -16.78
CA HIS A 23 -16.97 18.43 -17.50
C HIS A 23 -16.55 17.08 -16.93
N HIS A 24 -16.97 16.73 -15.72
CA HIS A 24 -16.51 15.54 -15.01
C HIS A 24 -17.68 14.75 -14.42
N LEU A 25 -17.42 13.46 -14.20
CA LEU A 25 -18.33 12.55 -13.54
C LEU A 25 -17.54 11.66 -12.58
N ALA A 26 -18.08 11.41 -11.39
CA ALA A 26 -17.58 10.43 -10.45
C ALA A 26 -18.68 9.44 -10.06
N PHE A 27 -18.33 8.16 -10.03
CA PHE A 27 -19.24 7.06 -9.71
C PHE A 27 -18.49 5.88 -9.11
N LEU A 28 -19.20 5.01 -8.38
CA LEU A 28 -18.58 3.82 -7.79
C LEU A 28 -18.18 2.79 -8.84
N ASP A 29 -17.03 2.16 -8.65
CA ASP A 29 -16.60 1.00 -9.40
C ASP A 29 -17.50 -0.21 -9.05
N ILE A 30 -18.02 -0.90 -10.06
CA ILE A 30 -18.86 -2.10 -9.89
C ILE A 30 -18.05 -3.37 -9.58
N THR A 31 -16.74 -3.31 -9.77
CA THR A 31 -15.74 -4.35 -9.45
C THR A 31 -14.71 -3.83 -8.44
N PRO A 32 -15.15 -3.36 -7.26
CA PRO A 32 -14.30 -2.60 -6.35
C PRO A 32 -13.21 -3.45 -5.69
N LEU A 33 -12.08 -2.82 -5.34
CA LEU A 33 -11.07 -3.43 -4.47
C LEU A 33 -11.52 -3.41 -3.00
N VAL A 34 -12.19 -2.33 -2.60
CA VAL A 34 -12.77 -2.11 -1.27
C VAL A 34 -14.06 -1.30 -1.42
N GLU A 35 -14.95 -1.35 -0.42
CA GLU A 35 -16.16 -0.53 -0.43
C GLU A 35 -15.81 0.96 -0.59
N GLY A 36 -16.52 1.67 -1.46
CA GLY A 36 -16.27 3.08 -1.75
C GLY A 36 -15.19 3.35 -2.80
N HIS A 37 -14.61 2.31 -3.44
CA HIS A 37 -13.78 2.50 -4.62
C HIS A 37 -14.56 3.29 -5.69
N THR A 38 -14.06 4.48 -6.00
CA THR A 38 -14.73 5.48 -6.84
C THR A 38 -13.85 5.80 -8.04
N LEU A 39 -14.46 5.86 -9.22
CA LEU A 39 -13.82 6.29 -10.47
C LEU A 39 -14.17 7.74 -10.75
N VAL A 40 -13.18 8.53 -11.15
CA VAL A 40 -13.35 9.93 -11.55
C VAL A 40 -12.90 10.09 -12.99
N ILE A 41 -13.79 10.57 -13.86
CA ILE A 41 -13.57 10.66 -15.30
C ILE A 41 -13.86 12.07 -15.83
N PRO A 42 -13.19 12.51 -16.90
CA PRO A 42 -13.73 13.56 -17.75
C PRO A 42 -14.96 13.02 -18.50
N LYS A 43 -15.92 13.89 -18.84
CA LYS A 43 -17.04 13.53 -19.73
C LYS A 43 -16.60 13.43 -21.19
N ARG A 44 -15.55 14.17 -21.55
CA ARG A 44 -14.89 14.09 -22.86
C ARG A 44 -14.04 12.83 -22.91
N GLU A 45 -14.31 11.96 -23.88
CA GLU A 45 -13.55 10.72 -24.08
C GLU A 45 -12.14 11.03 -24.59
N VAL A 46 -11.17 10.79 -23.72
CA VAL A 46 -9.73 10.76 -24.01
C VAL A 46 -9.21 9.49 -23.39
N ASP A 47 -8.48 8.66 -24.13
CA ASP A 47 -8.07 7.33 -23.68
C ASP A 47 -7.16 7.41 -22.44
N TYR A 48 -6.03 8.09 -22.57
CA TYR A 48 -5.02 8.16 -21.53
C TYR A 48 -4.97 9.54 -20.86
N ILE A 49 -4.77 9.56 -19.54
CA ILE A 49 -4.85 10.79 -18.75
C ILE A 49 -3.82 11.85 -19.18
N PHE A 50 -2.65 11.43 -19.68
CA PHE A 50 -1.58 12.35 -20.10
C PHE A 50 -1.77 12.88 -21.53
N ASP A 51 -2.80 12.43 -22.24
CA ASP A 51 -3.22 13.02 -23.51
C ASP A 51 -4.22 14.18 -23.29
N LEU A 52 -4.66 14.40 -22.05
CA LEU A 52 -5.47 15.56 -21.70
C LEU A 52 -4.64 16.85 -21.79
N PRO A 53 -5.22 17.95 -22.31
CA PRO A 53 -4.63 19.27 -22.16
C PRO A 53 -4.37 19.61 -20.69
N ALA A 54 -3.31 20.36 -20.41
CA ALA A 54 -2.88 20.65 -19.02
C ALA A 54 -4.00 21.24 -18.14
N ALA A 55 -4.86 22.09 -18.71
CA ALA A 55 -6.01 22.66 -18.00
C ALA A 55 -7.06 21.60 -17.64
N GLU A 56 -7.36 20.67 -18.55
CA GLU A 56 -8.31 19.57 -18.30
C GLU A 56 -7.74 18.56 -17.29
N LEU A 57 -6.44 18.24 -17.40
CA LEU A 57 -5.76 17.37 -16.44
C LEU A 57 -5.81 17.93 -15.01
N ALA A 58 -5.57 19.25 -14.88
CA ALA A 58 -5.65 19.94 -13.60
C ALA A 58 -7.08 19.97 -13.06
N ALA A 59 -8.06 20.30 -13.92
CA ALA A 59 -9.47 20.33 -13.54
C ALA A 59 -9.97 18.95 -13.05
N LEU A 60 -9.54 17.87 -13.73
CA LEU A 60 -9.86 16.50 -13.33
C LEU A 60 -9.31 16.16 -11.93
N HIS A 61 -8.08 16.58 -11.61
CA HIS A 61 -7.49 16.36 -10.29
C HIS A 61 -8.15 17.21 -9.20
N LEU A 62 -8.55 18.45 -9.50
CA LEU A 62 -9.30 19.30 -8.56
C LEU A 62 -10.68 18.71 -8.26
N PHE A 63 -11.35 18.18 -9.29
CA PHE A 63 -12.60 17.45 -9.11
C PHE A 63 -12.39 16.17 -8.29
N ALA A 64 -11.37 15.36 -8.61
CA ALA A 64 -11.01 14.17 -7.83
C ALA A 64 -10.69 14.48 -6.37
N GLN A 65 -10.01 15.60 -6.08
CA GLN A 65 -9.73 16.05 -4.70
C GLN A 65 -11.03 16.28 -3.91
N ARG A 66 -12.05 16.90 -4.53
CA ARG A 66 -13.35 17.11 -3.88
C ARG A 66 -14.06 15.79 -3.62
N VAL A 67 -14.07 14.90 -4.61
CA VAL A 67 -14.68 13.56 -4.49
C VAL A 67 -13.99 12.75 -3.39
N ALA A 68 -12.66 12.79 -3.31
CA ALA A 68 -11.89 12.09 -2.28
C ALA A 68 -12.24 12.53 -0.86
N LYS A 69 -12.57 13.83 -0.65
CA LYS A 69 -13.07 14.32 0.65
C LYS A 69 -14.41 13.68 1.00
N GLY A 70 -15.32 13.56 0.03
CA GLY A 70 -16.59 12.87 0.22
C GLY A 70 -16.42 11.38 0.53
N VAL A 71 -15.54 10.70 -0.21
CA VAL A 71 -15.20 9.28 0.01
C VAL A 71 -14.65 9.07 1.42
N GLY A 72 -13.66 9.88 1.84
CA GLY A 72 -13.03 9.75 3.15
C GLY A 72 -13.95 10.06 4.33
N ALA A 73 -14.96 10.92 4.13
CA ALA A 73 -15.95 11.24 5.16
C ALA A 73 -17.04 10.15 5.26
N ALA A 74 -17.42 9.52 4.15
CA ALA A 74 -18.49 8.53 4.11
C ALA A 74 -18.02 7.10 4.42
N VAL A 75 -16.77 6.76 4.11
CA VAL A 75 -16.23 5.40 4.23
C VAL A 75 -15.06 5.38 5.22
N PRO A 76 -15.13 4.60 6.32
CA PRO A 76 -14.05 4.51 7.29
C PRO A 76 -12.73 4.04 6.68
N CYS A 77 -11.76 4.95 6.58
CA CYS A 77 -10.43 4.68 6.03
C CYS A 77 -9.37 5.55 6.72
N LYS A 78 -8.09 5.16 6.59
CA LYS A 78 -6.95 5.97 7.05
C LYS A 78 -6.60 7.06 6.05
N ARG A 79 -6.65 6.74 4.75
CA ARG A 79 -6.41 7.65 3.62
C ARG A 79 -7.20 7.21 2.40
N VAL A 80 -7.51 8.15 1.51
CA VAL A 80 -7.97 7.82 0.16
C VAL A 80 -6.76 7.78 -0.76
N GLY A 81 -6.46 6.60 -1.31
CA GLY A 81 -5.43 6.37 -2.31
C GLY A 81 -5.87 6.86 -3.68
N VAL A 82 -4.88 7.27 -4.49
CA VAL A 82 -5.07 7.72 -5.87
C VAL A 82 -4.24 6.83 -6.78
N ALA A 83 -4.85 6.24 -7.81
CA ALA A 83 -4.15 5.49 -8.83
C ALA A 83 -4.68 5.82 -10.23
N VAL A 84 -3.80 5.75 -11.22
CA VAL A 84 -4.15 5.83 -12.64
C VAL A 84 -3.46 4.66 -13.34
N ILE A 85 -4.23 3.83 -14.04
CA ILE A 85 -3.73 2.62 -14.72
C ILE A 85 -4.07 2.68 -16.20
N GLY A 86 -5.36 2.80 -16.53
CA GLY A 86 -5.81 3.01 -17.92
C GLY A 86 -5.76 1.76 -18.83
N LEU A 87 -5.47 0.57 -18.30
CA LEU A 87 -5.34 -0.65 -19.10
C LEU A 87 -6.67 -1.39 -19.35
N GLU A 88 -7.69 -1.17 -18.51
CA GLU A 88 -8.95 -1.91 -18.57
C GLU A 88 -10.00 -1.21 -19.43
N VAL A 89 -10.18 0.10 -19.23
CA VAL A 89 -11.12 0.93 -19.98
C VAL A 89 -10.36 2.06 -20.64
N PRO A 90 -10.41 2.18 -21.99
CA PRO A 90 -9.68 3.19 -22.74
C PRO A 90 -10.38 4.56 -22.69
N HIS A 91 -10.45 5.12 -21.48
CA HIS A 91 -11.02 6.42 -21.18
C HIS A 91 -10.42 6.88 -19.86
N ALA A 92 -9.73 8.02 -19.83
CA ALA A 92 -8.98 8.54 -18.70
C ALA A 92 -9.80 8.51 -17.41
N HIS A 93 -9.26 7.86 -16.38
CA HIS A 93 -9.93 7.73 -15.11
C HIS A 93 -8.93 7.70 -13.96
N ILE A 94 -9.31 8.34 -12.86
CA ILE A 94 -8.61 8.30 -11.59
C ILE A 94 -9.38 7.37 -10.66
N HIS A 95 -8.67 6.39 -10.08
CA HIS A 95 -9.18 5.57 -8.99
C HIS A 95 -8.99 6.30 -7.67
N LEU A 96 -10.07 6.41 -6.89
CA LEU A 96 -10.08 6.86 -5.51
C LEU A 96 -10.46 5.68 -4.61
N ILE A 97 -9.51 5.22 -3.79
CA ILE A 97 -9.65 3.98 -3.03
C ILE A 97 -9.55 4.29 -1.53
N PRO A 98 -10.60 4.12 -0.72
CA PRO A 98 -10.52 4.33 0.73
C PRO A 98 -9.73 3.20 1.40
N MET A 99 -8.49 3.48 1.79
CA MET A 99 -7.53 2.49 2.28
C MET A 99 -7.43 2.49 3.81
N LYS A 100 -7.40 1.30 4.39
CA LYS A 100 -6.93 1.02 5.76
C LYS A 100 -5.48 0.50 5.74
N HIS A 101 -5.11 -0.22 4.69
CA HIS A 101 -3.80 -0.79 4.45
C HIS A 101 -3.31 -0.46 3.03
N VAL A 102 -1.99 -0.43 2.82
CA VAL A 102 -1.43 -0.19 1.47
C VAL A 102 -1.86 -1.27 0.46
N SER A 103 -2.09 -2.49 0.94
CA SER A 103 -2.59 -3.63 0.16
C SER A 103 -3.96 -3.40 -0.46
N ASP A 104 -4.79 -2.50 0.10
CA ASP A 104 -6.14 -2.21 -0.42
C ASP A 104 -6.10 -1.64 -1.85
N MET A 105 -4.97 -1.03 -2.24
CA MET A 105 -4.72 -0.49 -3.58
C MET A 105 -3.90 -1.44 -4.48
N ASN A 106 -3.86 -2.74 -4.15
CA ASN A 106 -3.31 -3.75 -5.03
C ASN A 106 -4.37 -4.25 -6.02
N PHE A 107 -4.24 -3.86 -7.30
CA PHE A 107 -5.20 -4.21 -8.34
C PHE A 107 -5.26 -5.70 -8.68
N ALA A 108 -4.25 -6.48 -8.26
CA ALA A 108 -4.23 -7.94 -8.36
C ALA A 108 -5.05 -8.64 -7.24
N ASN A 109 -5.52 -7.91 -6.23
CA ASN A 109 -6.40 -8.49 -5.23
C ASN A 109 -7.72 -8.94 -5.87
N PRO A 110 -8.39 -9.97 -5.30
CA PRO A 110 -9.74 -10.32 -5.70
C PRO A 110 -10.66 -9.12 -5.54
N LYS A 111 -11.44 -8.80 -6.58
CA LYS A 111 -12.48 -7.77 -6.48
C LYS A 111 -13.57 -8.25 -5.52
N ILE A 112 -14.03 -7.37 -4.65
CA ILE A 112 -15.10 -7.72 -3.71
C ILE A 112 -16.47 -7.58 -4.39
N LYS A 113 -17.46 -8.33 -3.89
CA LYS A 113 -18.85 -8.18 -4.31
C LYS A 113 -19.59 -7.35 -3.27
N VAL A 114 -20.18 -6.24 -3.72
CA VAL A 114 -21.00 -5.36 -2.87
C VAL A 114 -22.44 -5.45 -3.36
N ALA A 115 -23.39 -5.66 -2.46
CA ALA A 115 -24.80 -5.72 -2.80
C ALA A 115 -25.30 -4.39 -3.38
N GLU A 116 -26.24 -4.42 -4.32
CA GLU A 116 -26.78 -3.21 -4.96
C GLU A 116 -27.31 -2.18 -3.96
N ALA A 117 -28.10 -2.61 -2.96
CA ALA A 117 -28.58 -1.71 -1.91
C ALA A 117 -27.43 -1.00 -1.18
N ARG A 118 -26.34 -1.73 -0.90
CA ARG A 118 -25.15 -1.17 -0.27
C ARG A 118 -24.40 -0.21 -1.19
N MET A 119 -24.36 -0.47 -2.50
CA MET A 119 -23.80 0.47 -3.49
C MET A 119 -24.60 1.78 -3.54
N GLN A 120 -25.94 1.71 -3.48
CA GLN A 120 -26.81 2.88 -3.45
C GLN A 120 -26.60 3.70 -2.16
N GLU A 121 -26.51 3.04 -1.01
CA GLU A 121 -26.20 3.67 0.28
C GLU A 121 -24.85 4.38 0.25
N LEU A 122 -23.80 3.70 -0.22
CA LEU A 122 -22.46 4.26 -0.32
C LEU A 122 -22.45 5.47 -1.24
N ALA A 123 -23.11 5.39 -2.39
CA ALA A 123 -23.16 6.49 -3.34
C ALA A 123 -23.85 7.72 -2.77
N ALA A 124 -25.00 7.53 -2.10
CA ALA A 124 -25.71 8.61 -1.42
C ALA A 124 -24.89 9.22 -0.28
N ALA A 125 -24.24 8.38 0.54
CA ALA A 125 -23.39 8.83 1.64
C ALA A 125 -22.20 9.66 1.14
N ILE A 126 -21.52 9.20 0.09
CA ILE A 126 -20.40 9.92 -0.52
C ILE A 126 -20.90 11.24 -1.12
N ALA A 127 -21.97 11.21 -1.92
CA ALA A 127 -22.53 12.40 -2.56
C ALA A 127 -22.90 13.50 -1.55
N GLY A 128 -23.47 13.12 -0.40
CA GLY A 128 -23.80 14.05 0.68
C GLY A 128 -22.59 14.71 1.34
N GLN A 129 -21.39 14.19 1.14
CA GLN A 129 -20.14 14.69 1.73
C GLN A 129 -19.20 15.36 0.71
N VAL A 130 -19.48 15.28 -0.59
CA VAL A 130 -18.65 15.95 -1.60
C VAL A 130 -18.84 17.47 -1.48
N PRO A 131 -17.79 18.25 -1.18
CA PRO A 131 -17.93 19.70 -1.09
C PRO A 131 -18.33 20.31 -2.43
N ALA A 132 -19.08 21.41 -2.41
CA ALA A 132 -19.36 22.21 -3.59
C ALA A 132 -18.07 22.72 -4.25
N ALA A 133 -18.14 23.10 -5.53
CA ALA A 133 -17.01 23.72 -6.21
C ALA A 133 -16.68 25.03 -5.48
N ALA A 134 -15.46 25.15 -4.96
CA ALA A 134 -14.99 26.44 -4.50
C ALA A 134 -14.88 27.35 -5.73
N GLY A 135 -15.62 28.45 -5.74
CA GLY A 135 -15.39 29.52 -6.72
C GLY A 135 -13.93 29.96 -6.65
N GLU A 136 -13.33 30.21 -7.81
CA GLU A 136 -11.91 30.50 -7.98
C GLU A 136 -11.39 31.50 -6.92
N ALA A 137 -10.46 31.04 -6.07
CA ALA A 137 -9.61 31.91 -5.28
C ALA A 137 -8.18 31.39 -5.35
N ALA A 138 -7.32 32.27 -5.87
CA ALA A 138 -5.92 32.05 -6.19
C ALA A 138 -5.03 31.78 -4.96
N SER A 139 -3.97 31.00 -5.23
CA SER A 139 -2.66 30.89 -4.56
C SER A 139 -2.42 31.70 -3.28
N ALA A 140 -1.97 31.01 -2.23
CA ALA A 140 -0.84 31.46 -1.42
C ALA A 140 -0.11 30.27 -0.77
N HIS A 141 1.18 30.17 -1.05
CA HIS A 141 2.14 29.41 -0.23
C HIS A 141 2.18 29.98 1.18
N SER A 142 2.23 29.13 2.20
CA SER A 142 2.89 29.48 3.46
C SER A 142 3.35 28.22 4.19
N SER A 143 4.66 28.16 4.37
CA SER A 143 5.38 27.24 5.25
C SER A 143 5.08 27.61 6.70
N ALA A 144 4.69 26.64 7.53
CA ALA A 144 4.79 26.81 8.98
C ALA A 144 5.12 25.48 9.66
N LYS A 145 6.23 25.55 10.39
CA LYS A 145 6.85 24.58 11.28
C LYS A 145 6.22 24.75 12.67
N GLY A 146 6.10 23.66 13.42
CA GLY A 146 5.61 23.64 14.81
C GLY A 146 4.53 22.57 14.98
N GLU A 147 4.35 21.91 16.10
CA GLU A 147 5.15 21.67 17.28
C GLU A 147 4.49 20.44 17.95
N ARG A 148 5.25 19.70 18.72
CA ARG A 148 4.85 18.43 19.32
C ARG A 148 4.08 18.72 20.60
N GLU A 149 2.83 18.28 20.69
CA GLU A 149 2.08 18.29 21.96
C GLU A 149 1.45 16.92 22.23
N THR A 150 1.82 16.38 23.39
CA THR A 150 1.43 15.10 23.96
C THR A 150 0.14 15.25 24.75
N THR A 151 -0.77 14.30 24.62
CA THR A 151 -1.82 14.04 25.61
C THR A 151 -1.95 12.54 25.86
N GLU A 152 -1.54 12.11 27.06
CA GLU A 152 -2.01 10.86 27.70
C GLU A 152 -3.49 11.05 28.09
N THR A 153 -4.36 10.04 28.06
CA THR A 153 -4.74 9.11 29.16
C THR A 153 -5.90 8.22 28.63
N PRO A 154 -6.49 7.24 29.38
CA PRO A 154 -5.98 6.11 30.18
C PRO A 154 -6.38 4.74 29.59
N ALA A 155 -5.91 3.67 30.26
CA ALA A 155 -6.16 2.26 30.02
C ALA A 155 -7.64 1.83 30.12
N ALA A 156 -7.99 0.78 29.34
CA ALA A 156 -9.11 -0.12 29.62
C ALA A 156 -8.68 -1.56 29.30
N ASP A 157 -8.83 -2.44 30.29
CA ASP A 157 -8.72 -3.89 30.19
C ASP A 157 -9.77 -4.46 29.23
N ALA A 158 -9.39 -5.49 28.45
CA ALA A 158 -10.07 -6.79 28.43
C ALA A 158 -9.51 -7.73 27.34
N THR A 159 -9.15 -8.93 27.79
CA THR A 159 -9.22 -10.23 27.09
C THR A 159 -8.33 -10.45 25.87
N GLY A 160 -7.20 -11.13 26.10
CA GLY A 160 -6.40 -11.76 25.06
C GLY A 160 -6.99 -13.07 24.56
N SER A 161 -6.70 -13.41 23.30
CA SER A 161 -6.54 -14.79 22.80
C SER A 161 -6.02 -14.82 21.35
N ALA A 162 -4.95 -15.60 21.13
CA ALA A 162 -4.61 -16.36 19.92
C ALA A 162 -4.03 -15.70 18.64
N THR A 163 -3.34 -14.56 18.68
CA THR A 163 -2.69 -13.97 17.47
C THR A 163 -1.20 -14.29 17.30
N THR A 164 -0.52 -14.83 18.31
CA THR A 164 0.96 -14.95 18.30
C THR A 164 1.53 -16.04 17.37
N ASP A 165 0.71 -16.96 16.84
CA ASP A 165 1.20 -18.14 16.09
C ASP A 165 0.90 -18.11 14.57
N ALA A 166 -0.12 -17.35 14.15
CA ALA A 166 -0.55 -17.33 12.75
C ALA A 166 0.45 -16.61 11.82
N SER A 167 0.98 -15.46 12.25
CA SER A 167 1.92 -14.67 11.46
C SER A 167 3.23 -15.42 11.23
N LEU A 168 3.75 -16.08 12.27
CA LEU A 168 4.99 -16.85 12.14
C LEU A 168 4.81 -18.09 11.25
N THR A 169 3.63 -18.72 11.31
CA THR A 169 3.29 -19.86 10.45
C THR A 169 3.26 -19.46 8.97
N GLN A 170 2.58 -18.36 8.63
CA GLN A 170 2.53 -17.85 7.26
C GLN A 170 3.91 -17.43 6.76
N LEU A 171 4.71 -16.78 7.62
CA LEU A 171 6.06 -16.36 7.28
C LEU A 171 6.97 -17.56 6.98
N ARG A 172 6.90 -18.62 7.79
CA ARG A 172 7.62 -19.88 7.53
C ARG A 172 7.24 -20.50 6.18
N GLN A 173 5.94 -20.50 5.85
CA GLN A 173 5.45 -21.01 4.57
C GLN A 173 5.97 -20.18 3.39
N LEU A 174 5.99 -18.86 3.52
CA LEU A 174 6.47 -17.96 2.47
C LEU A 174 7.98 -18.07 2.24
N THR A 175 8.77 -18.31 3.29
CA THR A 175 10.22 -18.49 3.17
C THR A 175 10.63 -19.90 2.76
N GLN A 176 9.74 -20.89 2.87
CA GLN A 176 10.07 -22.31 2.70
C GLN A 176 10.69 -22.61 1.32
N GLY A 177 11.96 -23.01 1.28
CA GLY A 177 12.64 -23.32 0.03
C GLY A 177 12.94 -22.12 -0.87
N LEU A 178 12.84 -20.89 -0.35
CA LEU A 178 13.44 -19.73 -1.01
C LEU A 178 14.91 -19.63 -0.65
N GLN A 179 15.71 -19.25 -1.65
CA GLN A 179 17.14 -19.00 -1.50
C GLN A 179 17.47 -17.60 -2.01
N PHE A 180 18.19 -16.85 -1.19
CA PHE A 180 18.75 -15.56 -1.55
C PHE A 180 20.01 -15.79 -2.37
N ILE A 181 19.92 -15.50 -3.67
CA ILE A 181 21.07 -15.50 -4.58
C ILE A 181 21.86 -14.20 -4.46
N SER A 182 23.13 -14.34 -4.09
CA SER A 182 24.18 -13.32 -4.15
C SER A 182 25.36 -13.87 -4.96
N GLU A 183 26.60 -13.80 -4.48
CA GLU A 183 27.68 -14.65 -5.03
C GLU A 183 27.55 -16.12 -4.61
N SER A 184 26.78 -16.38 -3.55
CA SER A 184 26.34 -17.72 -3.16
C SER A 184 24.83 -17.74 -2.91
N GLU A 185 24.28 -18.94 -2.84
CA GLU A 185 22.89 -19.19 -2.46
C GLU A 185 22.79 -19.43 -0.95
N ALA A 186 21.90 -18.72 -0.27
CA ALA A 186 21.63 -18.91 1.16
C ALA A 186 20.11 -19.02 1.42
N PRO A 187 19.65 -19.92 2.30
CA PRO A 187 18.23 -20.03 2.60
C PRO A 187 17.70 -18.76 3.29
N LEU A 188 16.40 -18.51 3.12
CA LEU A 188 15.67 -17.57 3.97
C LEU A 188 15.06 -18.34 5.14
N GLU A 189 15.46 -17.99 6.36
CA GLU A 189 14.96 -18.61 7.59
C GLU A 189 14.03 -17.64 8.31
N ALA A 190 12.76 -17.98 8.45
CA ALA A 190 11.81 -17.20 9.25
C ALA A 190 12.25 -17.15 10.73
N VAL A 191 12.23 -15.95 11.31
CA VAL A 191 12.64 -15.69 12.70
C VAL A 191 11.60 -14.85 13.43
N SER A 192 11.55 -15.02 14.75
CA SER A 192 10.79 -14.19 15.67
C SER A 192 11.56 -14.00 16.97
N TYR A 193 11.52 -12.78 17.50
CA TYR A 193 12.21 -12.38 18.71
C TYR A 193 11.29 -11.55 19.61
N ALA A 194 11.53 -11.61 20.91
CA ALA A 194 10.90 -10.69 21.84
C ALA A 194 11.31 -9.24 21.51
N ALA A 195 10.37 -8.31 21.66
CA ALA A 195 10.67 -6.89 21.51
C ALA A 195 11.63 -6.46 22.65
N PRO A 196 12.73 -5.76 22.35
CA PRO A 196 13.57 -5.21 23.41
C PRO A 196 12.82 -4.11 24.18
N ALA A 197 13.16 -3.94 25.45
CA ALA A 197 12.67 -2.82 26.25
C ALA A 197 13.30 -1.51 25.75
N GLY A 198 12.65 -0.86 24.77
CA GLY A 198 13.09 0.40 24.18
C GLY A 198 13.39 0.34 22.68
N LYS A 199 14.22 1.27 22.20
CA LYS A 199 14.60 1.31 20.77
C LYS A 199 15.49 0.12 20.41
N LEU A 200 15.29 -0.42 19.21
CA LEU A 200 16.16 -1.45 18.66
C LEU A 200 17.55 -0.85 18.36
N THR A 201 18.55 -1.27 19.12
CA THR A 201 19.95 -0.80 18.99
C THR A 201 20.78 -1.76 18.15
N ASP A 202 21.88 -1.26 17.58
CA ASP A 202 22.80 -2.07 16.79
C ASP A 202 23.42 -3.23 17.61
N ALA A 203 23.72 -2.97 18.90
CA ALA A 203 24.20 -4.01 19.82
C ALA A 203 23.16 -5.11 20.05
N THR A 204 21.87 -4.75 20.18
CA THR A 204 20.77 -5.72 20.29
C THR A 204 20.65 -6.54 19.00
N LEU A 205 20.71 -5.90 17.83
CA LEU A 205 20.66 -6.58 16.53
C LEU A 205 21.81 -7.58 16.37
N ALA A 206 23.03 -7.20 16.73
CA ALA A 206 24.17 -8.09 16.72
C ALA A 206 23.97 -9.29 17.65
N GLN A 207 23.44 -9.07 18.85
CA GLN A 207 23.13 -10.16 19.77
C GLN A 207 22.05 -11.11 19.23
N LEU A 208 21.00 -10.61 18.59
CA LEU A 208 19.96 -11.42 17.95
C LEU A 208 20.51 -12.28 16.79
N ALA A 209 21.54 -11.78 16.11
CA ALA A 209 22.31 -12.47 15.07
C ALA A 209 23.38 -13.45 15.63
N GLY A 210 23.60 -13.47 16.96
CA GLY A 210 24.66 -14.26 17.58
C GLY A 210 26.07 -13.71 17.32
N LEU A 211 26.20 -12.40 17.05
CA LEU A 211 27.43 -11.70 16.74
C LEU A 211 27.88 -10.79 17.90
N PRO A 212 29.16 -10.40 17.96
CA PRO A 212 29.66 -9.47 18.98
C PRO A 212 28.91 -8.13 18.97
N ALA A 213 28.67 -7.53 20.15
CA ALA A 213 27.90 -6.28 20.27
C ALA A 213 28.48 -5.10 19.46
N GLU A 214 29.79 -5.13 19.21
CA GLU A 214 30.53 -4.12 18.43
C GLU A 214 30.35 -4.28 16.91
N THR A 215 29.58 -5.27 16.45
CA THR A 215 29.42 -5.57 15.03
C THR A 215 28.78 -4.40 14.31
N ARG A 216 29.41 -3.96 13.21
CA ARG A 216 28.86 -2.92 12.33
C ARG A 216 27.51 -3.36 11.76
N VAL A 217 26.52 -2.48 11.89
CA VAL A 217 25.18 -2.66 11.34
C VAL A 217 24.92 -1.61 10.27
N GLU A 218 24.54 -2.05 9.07
CA GLU A 218 24.07 -1.18 8.00
C GLU A 218 22.59 -1.41 7.73
N LYS A 219 21.85 -0.32 7.47
CA LYS A 219 20.41 -0.36 7.25
C LYS A 219 20.11 -0.17 5.77
N GLN A 220 19.16 -0.97 5.27
CA GLN A 220 18.73 -0.93 3.88
C GLN A 220 17.20 -1.09 3.80
N GLU A 221 16.60 -0.46 2.81
CA GLU A 221 15.17 -0.61 2.51
C GLU A 221 14.88 -2.00 1.96
N LEU A 222 13.77 -2.63 2.41
CA LEU A 222 13.38 -3.97 1.97
C LEU A 222 13.21 -4.06 0.44
N THR A 223 12.54 -3.07 -0.16
CA THR A 223 12.32 -3.03 -1.62
C THR A 223 13.63 -3.04 -2.38
N TYR A 224 14.61 -2.28 -1.90
CA TYR A 224 15.91 -2.20 -2.54
C TYR A 224 16.70 -3.49 -2.31
N PHE A 225 16.62 -4.10 -1.12
CA PHE A 225 17.28 -5.37 -0.82
C PHE A 225 16.78 -6.53 -1.70
N LEU A 226 15.46 -6.67 -1.89
CA LEU A 226 14.87 -7.75 -2.68
C LEU A 226 14.73 -7.43 -4.18
N ARG A 227 15.23 -6.29 -4.67
CA ARG A 227 14.98 -5.81 -6.05
C ARG A 227 15.37 -6.83 -7.13
N ASN A 228 16.47 -7.54 -6.95
CA ASN A 228 16.97 -8.51 -7.93
C ASN A 228 16.17 -9.83 -7.88
N HIS A 229 15.60 -10.18 -6.73
CA HIS A 229 14.79 -11.39 -6.52
C HIS A 229 13.32 -11.16 -6.81
N THR A 230 12.89 -9.91 -6.98
CA THR A 230 11.50 -9.54 -7.30
C THR A 230 11.31 -9.05 -8.74
N ALA A 231 12.39 -8.81 -9.48
CA ALA A 231 12.32 -8.46 -10.89
C ALA A 231 11.91 -9.67 -11.74
N ASP A 232 11.09 -9.44 -12.78
CA ASP A 232 10.58 -10.49 -13.67
C ASP A 232 11.69 -11.14 -14.52
N ASP A 233 12.73 -10.37 -14.84
CA ASP A 233 13.96 -10.77 -15.53
C ASP A 233 15.18 -10.74 -14.59
N GLY A 234 14.95 -10.95 -13.29
CA GLY A 234 15.93 -10.85 -12.23
C GLY A 234 16.89 -12.04 -12.09
N VAL A 235 17.62 -12.07 -10.98
CA VAL A 235 18.69 -13.05 -10.68
C VAL A 235 18.20 -14.51 -10.64
N LEU A 236 16.90 -14.70 -10.44
CA LEU A 236 16.30 -16.03 -10.29
C LEU A 236 16.09 -16.76 -11.62
N GLY A 237 15.98 -16.04 -12.74
CA GLY A 237 15.65 -16.63 -14.05
C GLY A 237 14.31 -17.38 -14.12
N ASP A 238 13.48 -17.26 -13.08
CA ASP A 238 12.22 -17.99 -12.91
C ASP A 238 11.16 -17.03 -12.33
N ALA A 239 10.13 -16.75 -13.14
CA ALA A 239 9.03 -15.87 -12.78
C ALA A 239 8.20 -16.40 -11.60
N ALA A 240 8.08 -17.72 -11.44
CA ALA A 240 7.37 -18.31 -10.32
C ALA A 240 8.14 -18.06 -9.00
N LEU A 241 9.46 -18.24 -9.00
CA LEU A 241 10.29 -17.91 -7.85
C LEU A 241 10.28 -16.40 -7.55
N ALA A 242 10.37 -15.55 -8.59
CA ALA A 242 10.26 -14.11 -8.43
C ALA A 242 8.92 -13.70 -7.79
N ASN A 243 7.82 -14.31 -8.22
CA ASN A 243 6.50 -14.08 -7.63
C ASN A 243 6.41 -14.53 -6.16
N ARG A 244 7.12 -15.59 -5.77
CA ARG A 244 7.22 -16.01 -4.36
C ARG A 244 7.98 -14.98 -3.51
N PHE A 245 9.08 -14.43 -4.04
CA PHE A 245 9.79 -13.32 -3.39
C PHE A 245 8.93 -12.05 -3.31
N LYS A 246 8.13 -11.74 -4.33
CA LYS A 246 7.15 -10.64 -4.29
C LYS A 246 6.11 -10.88 -3.19
N ALA A 247 5.57 -12.10 -3.10
CA ALA A 247 4.61 -12.47 -2.07
C ALA A 247 5.20 -12.34 -0.65
N LEU A 248 6.44 -12.80 -0.44
CA LEU A 248 7.16 -12.61 0.83
C LEU A 248 7.39 -11.12 1.13
N GLN A 249 7.85 -10.34 0.16
CA GLN A 249 8.04 -8.89 0.32
C GLN A 249 6.74 -8.18 0.70
N MET A 250 5.64 -8.54 0.03
CA MET A 250 4.33 -7.97 0.29
C MET A 250 3.84 -8.33 1.68
N TYR A 251 3.94 -9.61 2.06
CA TYR A 251 3.59 -10.08 3.39
C TYR A 251 4.32 -9.29 4.48
N LEU A 252 5.64 -9.17 4.38
CA LEU A 252 6.43 -8.43 5.38
C LEU A 252 5.95 -6.98 5.49
N LYS A 253 5.72 -6.29 4.36
CA LYS A 253 5.25 -4.89 4.37
C LYS A 253 3.82 -4.70 4.86
N GLN A 254 2.99 -5.73 4.80
CA GLN A 254 1.57 -5.66 5.17
C GLN A 254 1.35 -6.04 6.62
N GLU A 255 2.04 -7.09 7.08
CA GLU A 255 1.83 -7.71 8.38
C GLU A 255 2.77 -7.20 9.46
N LEU A 256 3.86 -6.52 9.08
CA LEU A 256 4.84 -6.01 10.02
C LEU A 256 5.02 -4.49 9.87
N GLU A 257 5.11 -3.81 11.00
CA GLU A 257 5.40 -2.38 11.08
C GLU A 257 6.91 -2.11 11.01
N ASP A 258 7.29 -0.96 10.43
CA ASP A 258 8.67 -0.47 10.37
C ASP A 258 9.69 -1.50 9.85
N VAL A 259 9.33 -2.27 8.82
CA VAL A 259 10.22 -3.32 8.28
C VAL A 259 11.51 -2.72 7.74
N GLN A 260 12.63 -3.21 8.26
CA GLN A 260 13.97 -2.78 7.89
C GLN A 260 14.88 -3.99 7.63
N VAL A 261 15.80 -3.83 6.69
CA VAL A 261 16.89 -4.79 6.47
C VAL A 261 18.13 -4.30 7.21
N TYR A 262 18.72 -5.19 8.00
CA TYR A 262 19.94 -4.97 8.77
C TYR A 262 21.02 -5.92 8.26
N ARG A 263 22.12 -5.35 7.74
CA ARG A 263 23.32 -6.07 7.31
C ARG A 263 24.34 -5.99 8.44
N LEU A 264 24.76 -7.13 8.98
CA LEU A 264 25.63 -7.21 10.15
C LEU A 264 27.00 -7.79 9.77
N GLY A 265 28.04 -6.97 9.88
CA GLY A 265 29.41 -7.31 9.52
C GLY A 265 29.98 -6.47 8.38
N SER A 266 31.24 -6.73 8.04
CA SER A 266 31.98 -6.02 6.98
C SER A 266 32.95 -6.93 6.20
N GLY A 267 32.79 -8.25 6.35
CA GLY A 267 33.57 -9.25 5.64
C GLY A 267 32.84 -9.76 4.39
N PRO A 268 33.43 -10.75 3.69
CA PRO A 268 32.85 -11.30 2.45
C PRO A 268 31.56 -12.08 2.67
N GLN A 269 31.25 -12.43 3.93
CA GLN A 269 29.97 -12.97 4.33
C GLN A 269 29.37 -12.07 5.40
N VAL A 270 28.18 -11.56 5.13
CA VAL A 270 27.44 -10.64 5.99
C VAL A 270 26.13 -11.30 6.38
N GLN A 271 25.82 -11.34 7.68
CA GLN A 271 24.53 -11.83 8.13
C GLN A 271 23.47 -10.76 7.89
N VAL A 272 22.31 -11.16 7.40
CA VAL A 272 21.21 -10.24 7.14
C VAL A 272 20.01 -10.61 8.00
N LEU A 273 19.47 -9.62 8.72
CA LEU A 273 18.19 -9.70 9.41
C LEU A 273 17.21 -8.75 8.73
N VAL A 274 16.08 -9.28 8.25
CA VAL A 274 14.94 -8.48 7.84
C VAL A 274 13.92 -8.57 8.96
N LEU A 275 13.63 -7.45 9.63
CA LEU A 275 12.76 -7.43 10.81
C LEU A 275 11.77 -6.28 10.75
N GLY A 276 10.55 -6.55 11.17
CA GLY A 276 9.54 -5.55 11.52
C GLY A 276 8.78 -5.98 12.78
N LYS A 277 7.89 -5.12 13.27
CA LYS A 277 7.09 -5.41 14.47
C LYS A 277 5.76 -6.03 14.11
N THR A 278 5.38 -7.11 14.76
CA THR A 278 4.02 -7.67 14.70
C THR A 278 3.04 -6.77 15.46
N GLU A 279 1.75 -7.00 15.27
CA GLU A 279 0.68 -6.34 16.05
C GLU A 279 0.81 -6.61 17.57
N SER A 280 1.32 -7.79 17.94
CA SER A 280 1.64 -8.15 19.34
C SER A 280 2.92 -7.49 19.88
N GLY A 281 3.59 -6.66 19.07
CA GLY A 281 4.81 -5.94 19.40
C GLY A 281 6.10 -6.76 19.29
N GLN A 282 6.03 -8.05 18.94
CA GLN A 282 7.22 -8.88 18.73
C GLN A 282 7.97 -8.49 17.46
N LEU A 283 9.26 -8.80 17.38
CA LEU A 283 9.99 -8.68 16.12
C LEU A 283 9.82 -9.97 15.32
N ALA A 284 9.46 -9.85 14.05
CA ALA A 284 9.38 -10.99 13.14
C ALA A 284 9.98 -10.63 11.77
N GLY A 285 10.34 -11.65 11.01
CA GLY A 285 10.85 -11.51 9.65
C GLY A 285 11.69 -12.71 9.24
N PHE A 286 12.76 -12.50 8.49
CA PHE A 286 13.64 -13.59 8.08
C PHE A 286 15.10 -13.21 8.22
N LYS A 287 15.96 -14.21 8.33
CA LYS A 287 17.40 -14.06 8.24
C LYS A 287 17.96 -14.81 7.04
N THR A 288 19.09 -14.34 6.53
CA THR A 288 19.85 -15.01 5.47
C THR A 288 21.32 -14.59 5.53
N VAL A 289 22.16 -15.10 4.63
CA VAL A 289 23.56 -14.73 4.51
C VAL A 289 23.81 -14.14 3.11
N LEU A 290 24.49 -13.02 3.08
CA LEU A 290 24.89 -12.33 1.86
C LEU A 290 26.39 -12.56 1.65
N THR A 291 26.78 -13.09 0.49
CA THR A 291 28.19 -13.25 0.10
C THR A 291 28.53 -12.26 -1.01
N GLU A 292 29.52 -11.41 -0.77
CA GLU A 292 29.99 -10.33 -1.66
C GLU A 292 31.52 -10.21 -1.53
N THR A 293 32.26 -10.17 -2.64
CA THR A 293 33.74 -10.03 -2.70
C THR A 293 34.21 -8.62 -3.00
#